data_AF-A0A1F7XL93-F1
#
_entry.id   AF-A0A1F7XL93-F1
#
_cell.length_a   1.000
_cell.length_b   1.000
_cell.length_c   1.000
_cell.angle_alpha   90.00
_cell.angle_beta   90.00
_cell.angle_gamma   90.00
#
_symmetry.space_group_name_H-M   'P 1'
#
loop_
_entity.id
_entity.type
_entity.pdbx_description
1 polymer ?
#
loop_
_entity_poly.entity_id
_entity_poly.type
_entity_poly.pdbx_seq_one_letter_code
_entity_poly.pdbx_strand_id
1 'polypeptide(L)'
;MGDLLNIIALAFLGSIAGLIGGAIFLFRADWGRKLSSMALPLATGVLLAVSFLDLLPEAVDQLDTGAFSVVLVVFILLFLIERFLFHLHHHTTEDEVEPKTAIPLVIFGDTIHNFLDGVAIAAAFMVSPPLGLTVALATFLHETPHEIADFGILLSAGFKPSKAFLTNFYSALATFPGALLTFFFSQKIEGSVGVLLSVAAGLFLYVAATDFLPETKMESEKSSVKNVSFLILGVILIILMRAILPHTG
;
A
#
# COMPACT_ATOMS: atom_id res chain seq x y z
N MET A 1 24.44 2.29 11.70
CA MET A 1 24.19 0.86 11.41
C MET A 1 22.90 0.36 12.07
N GLY A 2 22.59 0.77 13.31
CA GLY A 2 21.33 0.40 13.98
C GLY A 2 20.08 0.86 13.22
N ASP A 3 20.05 2.10 12.75
CA ASP A 3 18.89 2.65 12.03
C ASP A 3 18.60 1.91 10.73
N LEU A 4 19.65 1.60 9.96
CA LEU A 4 19.52 0.82 8.73
C LEU A 4 18.95 -0.58 9.01
N LEU A 5 19.42 -1.26 10.07
CA LEU A 5 18.90 -2.57 10.45
C LEU A 5 17.41 -2.49 10.86
N ASN A 6 17.03 -1.44 11.59
CA ASN A 6 15.64 -1.21 11.98
C ASN A 6 14.75 -0.95 10.77
N ILE A 7 15.18 -0.11 9.82
CA ILE A 7 14.45 0.14 8.58
C ILE A 7 14.26 -1.15 7.78
N ILE A 8 15.29 -1.99 7.67
CA ILE A 8 15.17 -3.26 6.97
C ILE A 8 14.24 -4.23 7.71
N ALA A 9 14.26 -4.25 9.04
CA ALA A 9 13.31 -5.03 9.82
C ALA A 9 11.86 -4.55 9.64
N LEU A 10 11.64 -3.24 9.56
CA LEU A 10 10.34 -2.65 9.29
C LEU A 10 9.87 -2.87 7.84
N ALA A 11 10.76 -2.77 6.86
CA ALA A 11 10.47 -3.11 5.47
C ALA A 11 10.11 -4.59 5.29
N PHE A 12 10.78 -5.48 6.03
CA PHE A 12 10.41 -6.89 6.11
C PHE A 12 9.04 -7.07 6.78
N LEU A 13 8.76 -6.34 7.86
CA LEU A 13 7.44 -6.37 8.51
C LEU A 13 6.33 -5.91 7.55
N GLY A 14 6.55 -4.86 6.77
CA GLY A 14 5.59 -4.39 5.76
C GLY A 14 5.32 -5.43 4.67
N SER A 15 6.39 -6.05 4.13
CA SER A 15 6.31 -6.96 2.98
C SER A 15 5.98 -8.42 3.33
N ILE A 16 6.07 -8.86 4.59
CA ILE A 16 5.73 -10.25 4.96
C ILE A 16 4.23 -10.55 4.84
N ALA A 17 3.38 -9.51 4.85
CA ALA A 17 1.93 -9.58 4.68
C ALA A 17 1.54 -10.42 3.46
N GLY A 18 2.20 -10.13 2.35
CA GLY A 18 2.00 -10.80 1.08
C GLY A 18 2.22 -12.28 1.07
N LEU A 19 3.33 -12.68 1.66
CA LEU A 19 3.70 -14.08 1.78
C LEU A 19 2.71 -14.86 2.64
N ILE A 20 2.17 -14.21 3.68
CA ILE A 20 1.15 -14.82 4.54
C ILE A 20 -0.18 -14.92 3.78
N GLY A 21 -0.61 -13.85 3.10
CA GLY A 21 -1.85 -13.82 2.33
C GLY A 21 -1.85 -14.85 1.20
N GLY A 22 -0.80 -14.86 0.38
CA GLY A 22 -0.60 -15.82 -0.70
C GLY A 22 -0.49 -17.26 -0.19
N ALA A 23 0.21 -17.51 0.92
CA ALA A 23 0.27 -18.83 1.53
C ALA A 23 -1.10 -19.31 2.04
N ILE A 24 -1.86 -18.46 2.74
CA ILE A 24 -3.21 -18.81 3.19
C ILE A 24 -4.10 -19.17 1.99
N PHE A 25 -4.01 -18.41 0.91
CA PHE A 25 -4.76 -18.71 -0.31
C PHE A 25 -4.35 -20.04 -0.94
N LEU A 26 -3.04 -20.34 -1.01
CA LEU A 26 -2.50 -21.60 -1.52
C LEU A 26 -3.07 -22.82 -0.81
N PHE A 27 -3.18 -22.76 0.53
CA PHE A 27 -3.68 -23.88 1.32
C PHE A 27 -5.21 -23.90 1.42
N ARG A 28 -5.87 -22.74 1.46
CA ARG A 28 -7.33 -22.60 1.57
C ARG A 28 -7.85 -21.33 0.88
N ALA A 29 -8.17 -21.45 -0.40
CA ALA A 29 -8.70 -20.36 -1.21
C ALA A 29 -9.96 -19.70 -0.62
N ASP A 30 -10.87 -20.46 0.01
CA ASP A 30 -12.06 -19.89 0.67
C ASP A 30 -11.71 -18.97 1.85
N TRP A 31 -10.67 -19.32 2.59
CA TRP A 31 -10.18 -18.51 3.70
C TRP A 31 -9.47 -17.26 3.18
N GLY A 32 -8.66 -17.39 2.12
CA GLY A 32 -8.03 -16.25 1.45
C GLY A 32 -9.05 -15.21 0.99
N ARG A 33 -10.10 -15.65 0.27
CA ARG A 33 -11.21 -14.77 -0.17
C ARG A 33 -11.90 -14.09 1.01
N LYS A 34 -12.21 -14.84 2.07
CA LYS A 34 -12.87 -14.28 3.26
C LYS A 34 -11.98 -13.26 3.98
N LEU A 35 -10.69 -13.56 4.11
CA LEU A 35 -9.71 -12.67 4.72
C LEU A 35 -9.60 -11.36 3.92
N SER A 36 -9.43 -11.44 2.60
CA SER A 36 -9.39 -10.26 1.72
C SER A 36 -10.65 -9.40 1.88
N SER A 37 -11.85 -9.99 1.86
CA SER A 37 -13.11 -9.25 2.04
C SER A 37 -13.24 -8.48 3.37
N MET A 38 -12.53 -8.91 4.42
CA MET A 38 -12.55 -8.27 5.73
C MET A 38 -11.38 -7.31 5.92
N ALA A 39 -10.21 -7.67 5.39
CA ALA A 39 -8.99 -6.89 5.48
C ALA A 39 -9.05 -5.64 4.61
N LEU A 40 -9.75 -5.67 3.48
CA LEU A 40 -9.88 -4.55 2.55
C LEU A 40 -10.50 -3.27 3.17
N PRO A 41 -11.70 -3.29 3.77
CA PRO A 41 -12.24 -2.10 4.43
C PRO A 41 -11.37 -1.65 5.62
N LEU A 42 -10.79 -2.60 6.37
CA LEU A 42 -9.86 -2.29 7.47
C LEU A 42 -8.63 -1.53 6.96
N ALA A 43 -8.00 -2.04 5.90
CA ALA A 43 -6.86 -1.44 5.22
C ALA A 43 -7.18 -0.04 4.70
N THR A 44 -8.37 0.16 4.16
CA THR A 44 -8.86 1.50 3.73
C THR A 44 -8.82 2.49 4.90
N GLY A 45 -9.39 2.10 6.04
CA GLY A 45 -9.42 2.94 7.24
C GLY A 45 -8.02 3.25 7.76
N VAL A 46 -7.13 2.25 7.74
CA VAL A 46 -5.73 2.38 8.12
C VAL A 46 -4.99 3.34 7.21
N LEU A 47 -5.10 3.20 5.88
CA LEU A 47 -4.44 4.07 4.90
C LEU A 47 -4.93 5.50 4.99
N LEU A 48 -6.24 5.72 5.11
CA LEU A 48 -6.80 7.06 5.30
C LEU A 48 -6.28 7.69 6.59
N ALA A 49 -6.31 6.95 7.69
CA ALA A 49 -5.89 7.46 8.99
C ALA A 49 -4.39 7.76 9.03
N VAL A 50 -3.52 6.84 8.59
CA VAL A 50 -2.07 7.08 8.58
C VAL A 50 -1.69 8.24 7.66
N SER A 51 -2.39 8.40 6.54
CA SER A 51 -2.15 9.50 5.61
C SER A 51 -2.53 10.86 6.21
N PHE A 52 -3.72 10.97 6.80
CA PHE A 52 -4.22 12.25 7.32
C PHE A 52 -3.69 12.61 8.71
N LEU A 53 -3.46 11.61 9.57
CA LEU A 53 -3.12 11.84 10.97
C LEU A 53 -1.62 11.81 11.25
N ASP A 54 -0.84 11.11 10.42
CA ASP A 54 0.59 10.90 10.67
C ASP A 54 1.45 11.45 9.54
N LEU A 55 1.30 10.95 8.30
CA LEU A 55 2.18 11.33 7.17
C LEU A 55 2.03 12.78 6.73
N LEU A 56 0.80 13.25 6.51
CA LEU A 56 0.55 14.60 6.00
C LEU A 56 0.91 15.69 7.02
N PRO A 57 0.55 15.60 8.31
CA PRO A 57 0.99 16.56 9.30
C PRO A 57 2.51 16.65 9.39
N GLU A 58 3.19 15.50 9.46
CA GLU A 58 4.66 15.46 9.51
C GLU A 58 5.29 16.02 8.24
N ALA A 59 4.70 15.75 7.07
CA ALA A 59 5.17 16.37 5.83
C ALA A 59 5.02 17.90 5.85
N VAL A 60 3.93 18.43 6.41
CA VAL A 60 3.71 19.87 6.57
C VAL A 60 4.72 20.48 7.54
N ASP A 61 5.07 19.80 8.62
CA ASP A 61 6.09 20.30 9.56
C ASP A 61 7.48 20.39 8.89
N GLN A 62 7.73 19.61 7.84
CA GLN A 62 9.00 19.57 7.10
C GLN A 62 9.03 20.45 5.83
N LEU A 63 7.88 20.69 5.18
CA LEU A 63 7.75 21.37 3.87
C LEU A 63 6.75 22.54 3.86
N ASP A 64 6.19 22.90 5.01
CA ASP A 64 5.07 23.82 5.15
C ASP A 64 3.90 23.42 4.22
N THR A 65 3.20 24.41 3.66
CA THR A 65 2.10 24.20 2.73
C THR A 65 2.53 23.54 1.41
N GLY A 66 3.83 23.43 1.14
CA GLY A 66 4.36 22.72 -0.03
C GLY A 66 3.98 21.25 -0.04
N ALA A 67 3.83 20.63 1.14
CA ALA A 67 3.44 19.23 1.28
C ALA A 67 2.10 18.91 0.59
N PHE A 68 1.07 19.76 0.78
CA PHE A 68 -0.23 19.59 0.12
C PHE A 68 -0.14 19.63 -1.41
N SER A 69 0.75 20.47 -1.94
CA SER A 69 0.96 20.58 -3.39
C SER A 69 1.57 19.29 -3.94
N VAL A 70 2.56 18.72 -3.24
CA VAL A 70 3.17 17.44 -3.61
C VAL A 70 2.16 16.31 -3.54
N VAL A 71 1.39 16.21 -2.46
CA VAL A 71 0.30 15.22 -2.31
C VAL A 71 -0.68 15.29 -3.48
N LEU A 72 -1.15 16.49 -3.81
CA LEU A 72 -2.10 16.69 -4.91
C LEU A 72 -1.51 16.29 -6.27
N VAL A 73 -0.26 16.71 -6.54
CA VAL A 73 0.43 16.34 -7.77
C VAL A 73 0.57 14.83 -7.89
N VAL A 74 0.99 14.14 -6.81
CA VAL A 74 1.13 12.68 -6.79
C VAL A 74 -0.21 12.01 -7.02
N PHE A 75 -1.26 12.42 -6.33
CA PHE A 75 -2.61 11.88 -6.51
C PHE A 75 -3.09 12.01 -7.96
N ILE A 76 -2.93 13.19 -8.57
CA ILE A 76 -3.31 13.44 -9.97
C ILE A 76 -2.44 12.62 -10.93
N LEU A 77 -1.13 12.52 -10.67
CA LEU A 77 -0.24 11.74 -11.52
C LEU A 77 -0.59 10.26 -11.50
N LEU A 78 -0.88 9.68 -10.33
CA LEU A 78 -1.34 8.29 -10.21
C LEU A 78 -2.65 8.08 -10.96
N PHE A 79 -3.62 8.99 -10.79
CA PHE A 79 -4.86 8.99 -11.57
C PHE A 79 -4.62 8.97 -13.08
N LEU A 80 -3.75 9.85 -13.58
CA LEU A 80 -3.45 9.94 -15.01
C LEU A 80 -2.71 8.71 -15.52
N ILE A 81 -1.76 8.18 -14.76
CA ILE A 81 -1.01 6.96 -15.09
C ILE A 81 -1.98 5.78 -15.18
N GLU A 82 -2.80 5.57 -14.16
CA GLU A 82 -3.79 4.50 -14.14
C GLU A 82 -4.74 4.62 -15.35
N ARG A 83 -5.30 5.82 -15.57
CA ARG A 83 -6.22 6.06 -16.70
C ARG A 83 -5.56 5.81 -18.06
N PHE A 84 -4.30 6.21 -18.23
CA PHE A 84 -3.54 5.98 -19.45
C PHE A 84 -3.26 4.50 -19.69
N LEU A 85 -2.85 3.77 -18.64
CA LEU A 85 -2.64 2.33 -18.72
C LEU A 85 -3.93 1.58 -19.06
N PHE A 86 -5.07 1.93 -18.44
CA PHE A 86 -6.37 1.36 -18.81
C PHE A 86 -6.75 1.65 -20.27
N HIS A 87 -6.43 2.84 -20.78
CA HIS A 87 -6.73 3.21 -22.16
C HIS A 87 -5.91 2.41 -23.18
N LEU A 88 -4.63 2.14 -22.91
CA LEU A 88 -3.80 1.29 -23.76
C LEU A 88 -4.36 -0.14 -23.89
N HIS A 89 -5.07 -0.62 -22.87
CA HIS A 89 -5.67 -1.96 -22.86
C HIS A 89 -7.00 -2.07 -23.59
N HIS A 90 -7.74 -0.98 -23.78
CA HIS A 90 -9.07 -1.01 -24.41
C HIS A 90 -9.04 -0.80 -25.94
N HIS A 91 -7.86 -0.63 -26.55
CA HIS A 91 -7.74 -0.49 -28.02
C HIS A 91 -7.53 -1.82 -28.77
N THR A 92 -7.53 -2.95 -28.08
CA THR A 92 -7.63 -4.27 -28.72
C THR A 92 -9.08 -4.75 -28.68
N THR A 93 -9.84 -4.32 -29.70
CA THR A 93 -11.05 -4.93 -30.31
C THR A 93 -12.13 -5.54 -29.40
N GLU A 94 -13.38 -5.14 -29.64
CA GLU A 94 -14.64 -5.50 -28.96
C GLU A 94 -15.00 -7.00 -28.85
N ASP A 95 -14.13 -7.95 -29.17
CA ASP A 95 -14.41 -9.38 -29.01
C ASP A 95 -13.17 -10.08 -28.42
N GLU A 96 -13.34 -10.72 -27.26
CA GLU A 96 -12.38 -11.61 -26.59
C GLU A 96 -11.10 -10.95 -26.01
N VAL A 97 -11.23 -10.20 -24.91
CA VAL A 97 -10.05 -9.91 -24.07
C VAL A 97 -9.69 -11.18 -23.28
N GLU A 98 -8.69 -11.92 -23.75
CA GLU A 98 -8.02 -12.92 -22.91
C GLU A 98 -7.39 -12.21 -21.70
N PRO A 99 -7.58 -12.70 -20.45
CA PRO A 99 -7.03 -12.09 -19.23
C PRO A 99 -5.49 -11.99 -19.15
N LYS A 100 -4.77 -12.45 -20.19
CA LYS A 100 -3.30 -12.55 -20.20
C LYS A 100 -2.58 -11.25 -20.54
N THR A 101 -3.21 -10.32 -21.27
CA THR A 101 -2.56 -9.06 -21.70
C THR A 101 -2.36 -8.05 -20.57
N ALA A 102 -3.11 -8.17 -19.46
CA ALA A 102 -3.00 -7.29 -18.29
C ALA A 102 -1.94 -7.74 -17.27
N ILE A 103 -1.50 -9.01 -17.29
CA ILE A 103 -0.61 -9.57 -16.27
C ILE A 103 0.71 -8.79 -16.10
N PRO A 104 1.45 -8.42 -17.17
CA PRO A 104 2.72 -7.72 -16.99
C PRO A 104 2.54 -6.36 -16.31
N LEU A 105 1.40 -5.70 -16.54
CA LEU A 105 1.11 -4.41 -15.94
C LEU A 105 0.66 -4.52 -14.48
N VAL A 106 -0.06 -5.58 -14.12
CA VAL A 106 -0.32 -5.92 -12.71
C VAL A 106 0.99 -6.13 -11.96
N ILE A 107 1.87 -7.01 -12.45
CA ILE A 107 3.16 -7.29 -11.81
C ILE A 107 4.03 -6.03 -11.72
N PHE A 108 4.06 -5.22 -12.78
CA PHE A 108 4.85 -3.99 -12.78
C PHE A 108 4.29 -2.95 -11.80
N GLY A 109 2.98 -2.75 -11.79
CA GLY A 109 2.29 -1.85 -10.86
C GLY A 109 2.54 -2.24 -9.42
N ASP A 110 2.35 -3.53 -9.10
CA ASP A 110 2.62 -4.14 -7.80
C ASP A 110 4.10 -3.96 -7.37
N THR A 111 5.06 -4.21 -8.26
CA THR A 111 6.48 -3.99 -7.98
C THR A 111 6.79 -2.52 -7.65
N ILE A 112 6.20 -1.57 -8.38
CA ILE A 112 6.38 -0.13 -8.12
C ILE A 112 5.69 0.27 -6.81
N HIS A 113 4.51 -0.27 -6.52
CA HIS A 113 3.79 -0.04 -5.27
C HIS A 113 4.65 -0.49 -4.08
N ASN A 114 5.11 -1.75 -4.10
CA ASN A 114 5.96 -2.32 -3.06
C ASN A 114 7.26 -1.53 -2.86
N PHE A 115 7.85 -1.00 -3.94
CA PHE A 115 8.98 -0.08 -3.85
C PHE A 115 8.63 1.21 -3.10
N LEU A 116 7.50 1.83 -3.43
CA LEU A 116 7.05 3.07 -2.79
C LEU A 116 6.65 2.85 -1.32
N ASP A 117 6.16 1.68 -0.94
CA ASP A 117 5.99 1.31 0.47
C ASP A 117 7.32 1.32 1.23
N GLY A 118 8.36 0.76 0.63
CA GLY A 118 9.71 0.82 1.19
C GLY A 118 10.18 2.25 1.41
N VAL A 119 9.90 3.13 0.44
CA VAL A 119 10.18 4.57 0.55
C VAL A 119 9.40 5.20 1.71
N ALA A 120 8.10 4.92 1.81
CA ALA A 120 7.25 5.44 2.87
C ALA A 120 7.73 5.02 4.27
N ILE A 121 8.01 3.72 4.48
CA ILE A 121 8.49 3.17 5.75
C ILE A 121 9.81 3.82 6.16
N ALA A 122 10.76 3.94 5.22
CA ALA A 122 12.06 4.53 5.51
C ALA A 122 11.96 6.03 5.79
N ALA A 123 11.20 6.80 4.99
CA ALA A 123 11.00 8.23 5.21
C ALA A 123 10.34 8.51 6.58
N ALA A 124 9.33 7.73 6.92
CA ALA A 124 8.66 7.75 8.22
C ALA A 124 9.63 7.45 9.39
N PHE A 125 10.49 6.44 9.24
CA PHE A 125 11.49 6.12 10.25
C PHE A 125 12.55 7.22 10.42
N MET A 126 12.91 7.91 9.33
CA MET A 126 13.87 9.04 9.37
C MET A 126 13.35 10.25 10.13
N VAL A 127 12.03 10.42 10.21
CA VAL A 127 11.42 11.35 11.17
C VAL A 127 11.51 10.79 12.58
N SER A 128 10.95 9.61 12.79
CA SER A 128 11.01 8.95 14.09
C SER A 128 10.76 7.43 14.01
N PRO A 129 11.44 6.63 14.85
CA PRO A 129 11.20 5.19 14.89
C PRO A 129 9.74 4.77 15.11
N PRO A 130 8.94 5.43 15.97
CA PRO A 130 7.55 5.04 16.16
C PRO A 130 6.65 5.37 14.95
N LEU A 131 6.94 6.45 14.21
CA LEU A 131 6.25 6.74 12.95
C LEU A 131 6.59 5.67 11.89
N GLY A 132 7.88 5.31 11.76
CA GLY A 132 8.31 4.21 10.89
C GLY A 132 7.61 2.88 11.18
N LEU A 133 7.45 2.53 12.47
CA LEU A 133 6.69 1.35 12.88
C LEU A 133 5.20 1.47 12.54
N THR A 134 4.61 2.64 12.72
CA THR A 134 3.20 2.90 12.38
C THR A 134 2.95 2.70 10.90
N VAL A 135 3.82 3.25 10.05
CA VAL A 135 3.73 3.09 8.59
C VAL A 135 4.00 1.64 8.17
N ALA A 136 4.97 0.95 8.76
CA ALA A 136 5.22 -0.46 8.44
C ALA A 136 4.04 -1.38 8.79
N LEU A 137 3.37 -1.13 9.91
CA LEU A 137 2.14 -1.86 10.28
C LEU A 137 0.97 -1.48 9.38
N ALA A 138 0.87 -0.21 8.97
CA ALA A 138 -0.12 0.22 8.00
C ALA A 138 0.09 -0.45 6.62
N THR A 139 1.35 -0.53 6.16
CA THR A 139 1.77 -1.30 4.99
C THR A 139 1.39 -2.76 5.10
N PHE A 140 1.77 -3.43 6.19
CA PHE A 140 1.41 -4.83 6.42
C PHE A 140 -0.11 -5.08 6.30
N LEU A 141 -0.91 -4.21 6.90
CA LEU A 141 -2.37 -4.38 6.92
C LEU A 141 -3.01 -4.18 5.54
N HIS A 142 -2.49 -3.27 4.71
CA HIS A 142 -3.06 -2.99 3.40
C HIS A 142 -2.50 -3.86 2.28
N GLU A 143 -1.29 -4.37 2.44
CA GLU A 143 -0.68 -5.27 1.48
C GLU A 143 -1.30 -6.68 1.56
N THR A 144 -1.83 -7.07 2.73
CA THR A 144 -2.54 -8.35 2.89
C THR A 144 -3.72 -8.52 1.92
N PRO A 145 -4.74 -7.64 1.87
CA PRO A 145 -5.83 -7.76 0.91
C PRO A 145 -5.38 -7.56 -0.54
N HIS A 146 -4.41 -6.66 -0.78
CA HIS A 146 -3.90 -6.33 -2.10
C HIS A 146 -3.20 -7.53 -2.76
N GLU A 147 -2.24 -8.16 -2.08
CA GLU A 147 -1.54 -9.31 -2.63
C GLU A 147 -2.45 -10.54 -2.80
N ILE A 148 -3.47 -10.72 -1.94
CA ILE A 148 -4.47 -11.77 -2.15
C ILE A 148 -5.26 -11.53 -3.44
N ALA A 149 -5.56 -10.28 -3.78
CA ALA A 149 -6.24 -9.93 -5.02
C ALA A 149 -5.35 -10.21 -6.24
N ASP A 150 -4.09 -9.78 -6.21
CA ASP A 150 -3.12 -10.02 -7.28
C ASP A 150 -2.87 -11.51 -7.50
N PHE A 151 -2.73 -12.27 -6.43
CA PHE A 151 -2.61 -13.72 -6.50
C PHE A 151 -3.83 -14.34 -7.20
N GLY A 152 -5.04 -13.85 -6.89
CA GLY A 152 -6.28 -14.25 -7.55
C GLY A 152 -6.31 -13.92 -9.05
N ILE A 153 -5.81 -12.74 -9.44
CA ILE A 153 -5.68 -12.32 -10.84
C ILE A 153 -4.72 -13.25 -11.60
N LEU A 154 -3.54 -13.52 -11.05
CA LEU A 154 -2.54 -14.40 -11.66
C LEU A 154 -3.07 -15.83 -11.86
N LEU A 155 -3.76 -16.38 -10.86
CA LEU A 155 -4.42 -17.68 -10.96
C LEU A 155 -5.51 -17.70 -12.05
N SER A 156 -6.34 -16.65 -12.10
CA SER A 156 -7.40 -16.52 -13.11
C SER A 156 -6.84 -16.41 -14.52
N ALA A 157 -5.63 -15.88 -14.65
CA ALA A 157 -4.89 -15.83 -15.91
C ALA A 157 -4.11 -17.13 -16.25
N GLY A 158 -4.30 -18.19 -15.45
CA GLY A 158 -3.79 -19.54 -15.72
C GLY A 158 -2.43 -19.84 -15.10
N PHE A 159 -1.91 -19.01 -14.19
CA PHE A 159 -0.66 -19.32 -13.50
C PHE A 159 -0.87 -20.50 -12.55
N LYS A 160 0.14 -21.37 -12.43
CA LYS A 160 0.17 -22.35 -11.35
C LYS A 160 0.27 -21.62 -10.00
N PRO A 161 -0.33 -22.13 -8.92
CA PRO A 161 -0.32 -21.43 -7.64
C PRO A 161 1.09 -21.11 -7.10
N SER A 162 2.06 -22.02 -7.29
CA SER A 162 3.47 -21.74 -6.93
C SER A 162 4.09 -20.61 -7.74
N LYS A 163 3.75 -20.48 -9.03
CA LYS A 163 4.24 -19.41 -9.90
C LYS A 163 3.64 -18.06 -9.50
N ALA A 164 2.33 -18.02 -9.24
CA ALA A 164 1.67 -16.81 -8.76
C ALA A 164 2.29 -16.33 -7.44
N PHE A 165 2.59 -17.26 -6.52
CA PHE A 165 3.19 -16.94 -5.23
C PHE A 165 4.59 -16.38 -5.39
N LEU A 166 5.42 -17.03 -6.23
CA LEU A 166 6.77 -16.56 -6.53
C LEU A 166 6.75 -15.18 -7.19
N THR A 167 5.78 -14.92 -8.08
CA THR A 167 5.62 -13.61 -8.72
C THR A 167 5.38 -12.52 -7.68
N ASN A 168 4.37 -12.66 -6.81
CA ASN A 168 4.12 -11.69 -5.73
C ASN A 168 5.32 -11.56 -4.79
N PHE A 169 5.95 -12.67 -4.42
CA PHE A 169 7.16 -12.63 -3.59
C PHE A 169 8.27 -11.78 -4.20
N TYR A 170 8.50 -11.89 -5.51
CA TYR A 170 9.51 -11.07 -6.18
C TYR A 170 9.11 -9.59 -6.28
N SER A 171 7.83 -9.28 -6.45
CA SER A 171 7.34 -7.89 -6.36
C SER A 171 7.55 -7.31 -4.95
N ALA A 172 7.19 -8.06 -3.91
CA ALA A 172 7.34 -7.65 -2.51
C ALA A 172 8.81 -7.41 -2.10
N LEU A 173 9.77 -8.04 -2.78
CA LEU A 173 11.20 -7.72 -2.57
C LEU A 173 11.57 -6.29 -2.97
N ALA A 174 10.73 -5.58 -3.74
CA ALA A 174 10.96 -4.20 -4.14
C ALA A 174 10.87 -3.19 -2.96
N THR A 175 10.23 -3.56 -1.86
CA THR A 175 10.20 -2.77 -0.62
C THR A 175 11.61 -2.52 -0.07
N PHE A 176 12.51 -3.50 -0.16
CA PHE A 176 13.88 -3.37 0.34
C PHE A 176 14.71 -2.31 -0.42
N PRO A 177 14.83 -2.34 -1.77
CA PRO A 177 15.55 -1.28 -2.48
C PRO A 177 14.90 0.10 -2.29
N GLY A 178 13.56 0.20 -2.19
CA GLY A 178 12.89 1.48 -1.88
C GLY A 178 13.33 2.05 -0.53
N ALA A 179 13.34 1.21 0.51
CA ALA A 179 13.80 1.58 1.84
C ALA A 179 15.29 1.94 1.89
N LEU A 180 16.13 1.13 1.23
CA LEU A 180 17.58 1.36 1.16
C LEU A 180 17.91 2.68 0.45
N LEU A 181 17.32 2.92 -0.72
CA LEU A 181 17.56 4.15 -1.46
C LEU A 181 17.13 5.36 -0.65
N THR A 182 15.97 5.30 -0.01
CA THR A 182 15.48 6.37 0.85
C THR A 182 16.43 6.67 2.00
N PHE A 183 16.94 5.64 2.70
CA PHE A 183 17.91 5.83 3.77
C PHE A 183 19.19 6.54 3.29
N PHE A 184 19.74 6.15 2.13
CA PHE A 184 21.00 6.73 1.63
C PHE A 184 20.82 8.11 0.96
N PHE A 185 19.69 8.36 0.30
CA PHE A 185 19.42 9.63 -0.38
C PHE A 185 18.94 10.71 0.58
N SER A 186 18.11 10.37 1.57
CA SER A 186 17.57 11.36 2.51
C SER A 186 18.63 12.04 3.37
N GLN A 187 19.75 11.34 3.63
CA GLN A 187 20.90 11.91 4.34
C GLN A 187 21.69 12.94 3.53
N LYS A 188 21.46 13.03 2.21
CA LYS A 188 22.24 13.89 1.30
C LYS A 188 21.49 15.15 0.86
N ILE A 189 20.17 15.15 0.97
CA ILE A 189 19.30 16.21 0.42
C ILE A 189 18.42 16.72 1.55
N GLU A 190 18.68 17.96 1.98
CA GLU A 190 17.86 18.62 2.98
C GLU A 190 16.42 18.82 2.47
N GLY A 191 15.43 18.62 3.34
CA GLY A 191 14.01 18.70 3.00
C GLY A 191 13.46 17.51 2.19
N SER A 192 14.28 16.54 1.79
CA SER A 192 13.79 15.40 1.01
C SER A 192 12.80 14.54 1.79
N VAL A 193 12.95 14.44 3.12
CA VAL A 193 12.05 13.63 3.96
C VAL A 193 10.60 14.12 3.86
N GLY A 194 10.37 15.44 3.96
CA GLY A 194 9.04 16.01 3.78
C GLY A 194 8.45 15.71 2.39
N VAL A 195 9.27 15.75 1.34
CA VAL A 195 8.82 15.41 -0.04
C VAL A 195 8.42 13.94 -0.10
N LEU A 196 9.24 13.05 0.44
CA LEU A 196 8.97 11.60 0.43
C LEU A 196 7.73 11.24 1.25
N LEU A 197 7.52 11.88 2.41
CA LEU A 197 6.29 11.72 3.19
C LEU A 197 5.06 12.23 2.45
N SER A 198 5.17 13.36 1.75
CA SER A 198 4.09 13.89 0.90
C SER A 198 3.78 12.94 -0.26
N VAL A 199 4.79 12.33 -0.87
CA VAL A 199 4.62 11.31 -1.91
C VAL A 199 3.92 10.08 -1.35
N ALA A 200 4.35 9.59 -0.18
CA ALA A 200 3.72 8.45 0.48
C ALA A 200 2.25 8.73 0.84
N ALA A 201 1.95 9.91 1.41
CA ALA A 201 0.58 10.32 1.72
C ALA A 201 -0.28 10.40 0.44
N GLY A 202 0.24 10.99 -0.65
CA GLY A 202 -0.46 11.05 -1.92
C GLY A 202 -0.77 9.67 -2.51
N LEU A 203 0.19 8.74 -2.45
CA LEU A 203 0.01 7.34 -2.87
C LEU A 203 -1.08 6.64 -2.05
N PHE A 204 -0.96 6.67 -0.71
CA PHE A 204 -1.90 5.98 0.18
C PHE A 204 -3.31 6.55 0.09
N LEU A 205 -3.46 7.87 -0.05
CA LEU A 205 -4.76 8.49 -0.29
C LEU A 205 -5.35 8.07 -1.63
N TYR A 206 -4.52 7.97 -2.67
CA TYR A 206 -4.96 7.51 -3.99
C TYR A 206 -5.48 6.06 -3.92
N VAL A 207 -4.64 5.13 -3.44
CA VAL A 207 -4.99 3.70 -3.30
C VAL A 207 -6.25 3.51 -2.45
N ALA A 208 -6.34 4.21 -1.30
CA ALA A 208 -7.54 4.13 -0.46
C ALA A 208 -8.80 4.62 -1.20
N ALA A 209 -8.66 5.66 -2.03
CA ALA A 209 -9.79 6.27 -2.75
C ALA A 209 -10.24 5.48 -3.98
N THR A 210 -9.31 4.91 -4.75
CA THR A 210 -9.60 4.28 -6.05
C THR A 210 -9.75 2.78 -5.97
N ASP A 211 -8.99 2.14 -5.09
CA ASP A 211 -8.90 0.68 -5.10
C ASP A 211 -9.83 0.14 -4.02
N PHE A 212 -9.73 0.65 -2.80
CA PHE A 212 -10.39 -0.01 -1.68
C PHE A 212 -11.79 0.54 -1.37
N LEU A 213 -11.99 1.86 -1.35
CA LEU A 213 -13.32 2.43 -1.10
C LEU A 213 -14.38 1.90 -2.10
N PRO A 214 -14.13 1.82 -3.41
CA PRO A 214 -15.11 1.32 -4.37
C PRO A 214 -15.39 -0.18 -4.25
N GLU A 215 -14.42 -0.96 -3.79
CA GLU A 215 -14.57 -2.41 -3.58
C GLU A 215 -15.34 -2.76 -2.29
N THR A 216 -15.55 -1.80 -1.39
CA THR A 216 -16.49 -1.95 -0.27
C THR A 216 -17.98 -1.94 -0.67
N LYS A 217 -18.27 -1.98 -1.98
CA LYS A 217 -19.62 -1.93 -2.58
C LYS A 217 -20.61 -2.82 -1.84
N MET A 218 -21.74 -2.20 -1.54
CA MET A 218 -22.72 -2.67 -0.57
C MET A 218 -23.79 -3.49 -1.29
N GLU A 219 -23.57 -4.79 -1.46
CA GLU A 219 -24.59 -5.68 -2.04
C GLU A 219 -25.83 -5.86 -1.12
N SER A 220 -25.70 -5.51 0.16
CA SER A 220 -26.81 -5.48 1.13
C SER A 220 -26.50 -4.51 2.29
N GLU A 221 -27.55 -4.04 2.99
CA GLU A 221 -27.39 -3.21 4.20
C GLU A 221 -26.52 -3.88 5.28
N LYS A 222 -26.63 -5.21 5.45
CA LYS A 222 -25.79 -5.94 6.42
C LYS A 222 -24.32 -5.95 6.02
N SER A 223 -24.02 -6.06 4.72
CA SER A 223 -22.65 -5.97 4.20
C SER A 223 -22.09 -4.56 4.36
N SER A 224 -22.93 -3.54 4.14
CA SER A 224 -22.60 -2.12 4.35
C SER A 224 -22.15 -1.82 5.77
N VAL A 225 -22.95 -2.20 6.77
CA VAL A 225 -22.61 -1.96 8.19
C VAL A 225 -21.31 -2.67 8.57
N LYS A 226 -21.12 -3.89 8.09
CA LYS A 226 -19.88 -4.65 8.32
C LYS A 226 -18.67 -3.91 7.72
N ASN A 227 -18.71 -3.52 6.45
CA ASN A 227 -17.58 -2.84 5.79
C ASN A 227 -17.24 -1.52 6.48
N VAL A 228 -18.26 -0.70 6.81
CA VAL A 228 -18.07 0.54 7.55
C VAL A 228 -17.46 0.29 8.93
N SER A 229 -17.88 -0.78 9.64
CA SER A 229 -17.30 -1.12 10.94
C SER A 229 -15.82 -1.50 10.87
N PHE A 230 -15.40 -2.23 9.83
CA PHE A 230 -13.98 -2.57 9.62
C PHE A 230 -13.17 -1.34 9.24
N LEU A 231 -13.70 -0.46 8.40
CA LEU A 231 -13.06 0.82 8.08
C LEU A 231 -12.86 1.67 9.34
N ILE A 232 -13.91 1.86 10.14
CA ILE A 232 -13.82 2.60 11.41
C ILE A 232 -12.82 1.93 12.36
N LEU A 233 -12.80 0.60 12.43
CA LEU A 233 -11.82 -0.14 13.22
C LEU A 233 -10.38 0.16 12.76
N GLY A 234 -10.14 0.27 11.46
CA GLY A 234 -8.83 0.63 10.90
C GLY A 234 -8.38 2.03 11.32
N VAL A 235 -9.30 2.99 11.28
CA VAL A 235 -9.05 4.37 11.77
C VAL A 235 -8.74 4.37 13.27
N ILE A 236 -9.55 3.67 14.07
CA ILE A 236 -9.35 3.57 15.51
C ILE A 236 -8.00 2.93 15.83
N LEU A 237 -7.60 1.91 15.09
CA LEU A 237 -6.31 1.24 15.28
C LEU A 237 -5.15 2.23 15.14
N ILE A 238 -5.15 3.09 14.11
CA ILE A 238 -4.11 4.12 13.95
C ILE A 238 -4.17 5.17 15.05
N ILE A 239 -5.36 5.63 15.46
CA ILE A 239 -5.51 6.57 16.59
C ILE A 239 -4.93 5.97 17.88
N LEU A 240 -5.21 4.70 18.16
CA LEU A 240 -4.67 4.01 19.33
C LEU A 240 -3.16 3.84 19.24
N MET A 241 -2.64 3.50 18.05
CA MET A 241 -1.19 3.42 17.83
C MET A 241 -0.53 4.77 18.13
N ARG A 242 -1.07 5.88 17.64
CA ARG A 242 -0.56 7.22 17.94
C ARG A 242 -0.58 7.55 19.43
N ALA A 243 -1.60 7.11 20.16
CA ALA A 243 -1.69 7.31 21.61
C ALA A 243 -0.64 6.50 22.39
N ILE A 244 -0.30 5.29 21.92
CA ILE A 244 0.66 4.38 22.57
C ILE A 244 2.11 4.71 22.15
N LEU A 245 2.29 5.09 20.90
CA LEU A 245 3.56 5.38 20.23
C LEU A 245 3.58 6.84 19.76
N PRO A 246 3.63 7.82 20.70
CA PRO A 246 3.66 9.22 20.33
C PRO A 246 4.93 9.51 19.51
N HIS A 247 4.72 10.02 18.30
CA HIS A 247 5.78 10.37 17.35
C HIS A 247 5.71 11.83 16.89
N THR A 248 4.66 12.56 17.28
CA THR A 248 4.56 14.00 17.09
C THR A 248 5.23 14.74 18.26
N GLY A 249 6.00 15.78 17.95
CA GLY A 249 6.30 16.88 18.87
C GLY A 249 5.09 17.76 19.11
#